data_AF-A0A2P5D2A9-F1
#
_entry.id   AF-A0A2P5D2A9-F1
#
_cell.length_a   1.000
_cell.length_b   1.000
_cell.length_c   1.000
_cell.angle_alpha   90.00
_cell.angle_beta   90.00
_cell.angle_gamma   90.00
#
_symmetry.space_group_name_H-M   'P 1'
#
loop_
_entity.id
_entity.type
_entity.pdbx_description
1 polymer ?
#
loop_
_entity_poly.entity_id
_entity_poly.type
_entity_poly.pdbx_seq_one_letter_code
_entity_poly.pdbx_strand_id
1 'polypeptide(L)' 'MKKDVVTFVAKCLTCQQVKAEYQRPAGLLQPLPIPEWKWDKITMDFVTSLPKTLRKNDA' A
#
# COMPACT_ATOMS: atom_id res chain seq x y z
N MET A 1 -31.67 -13.70 -11.98
CA MET A 1 -31.14 -12.34 -12.23
C MET A 1 -29.75 -12.09 -11.62
N LYS A 2 -29.57 -11.99 -10.28
CA LYS A 2 -28.24 -11.66 -9.71
C LYS A 2 -27.14 -12.67 -10.08
N LYS A 3 -27.45 -13.97 -10.05
CA LYS A 3 -26.52 -15.05 -10.45
C LYS A 3 -26.09 -14.95 -11.92
N ASP A 4 -27.04 -14.59 -12.79
CA ASP A 4 -26.81 -14.48 -14.24
C ASP A 4 -25.90 -13.28 -14.53
N VAL A 5 -26.13 -12.16 -13.85
CA VAL A 5 -25.27 -10.98 -13.93
C VAL A 5 -23.84 -11.29 -13.46
N VAL A 6 -23.68 -11.98 -12.32
CA VAL A 6 -22.35 -12.41 -11.84
C VAL A 6 -21.65 -13.30 -12.86
N THR A 7 -22.39 -14.25 -13.45
CA THR A 7 -21.84 -15.18 -14.45
C THR A 7 -21.45 -14.46 -15.75
N PHE A 8 -22.25 -13.48 -16.16
CA PHE A 8 -21.96 -12.64 -17.33
C PHE A 8 -20.71 -11.78 -17.11
N VAL A 9 -20.64 -11.07 -15.98
CA VAL A 9 -19.49 -10.23 -15.62
C VAL A 9 -18.21 -11.06 -15.49
N ALA A 10 -18.30 -12.25 -14.89
CA ALA A 10 -17.17 -13.17 -14.77
C ALA A 10 -16.62 -13.66 -16.11
N LYS A 11 -17.42 -13.67 -17.19
CA LYS A 11 -17.01 -14.07 -18.54
C LYS A 11 -16.60 -12.89 -19.44
N CYS A 12 -16.82 -11.65 -19.00
CA CYS A 12 -16.56 -10.46 -19.81
C CYS A 12 -15.07 -10.05 -19.74
N LEU A 13 -14.37 -10.17 -20.87
CA LEU A 13 -12.94 -9.85 -20.97
C LEU A 13 -12.63 -8.39 -20.60
N THR A 14 -13.45 -7.45 -21.08
CA THR A 14 -13.31 -6.02 -20.76
C THR A 14 -13.49 -5.75 -19.26
N CYS A 15 -14.43 -6.42 -18.61
CA CYS A 15 -14.62 -6.31 -17.17
C CYS A 15 -13.41 -6.83 -16.42
N GLN A 16 -12.85 -7.99 -16.80
CA GLN A 16 -11.66 -8.54 -16.15
C GLN A 16 -10.42 -7.64 -16.29
N GLN A 17 -10.24 -7.00 -17.45
CA GLN A 17 -9.08 -6.12 -17.71
C GLN A 17 -9.19 -4.77 -16.99
N VAL A 18 -10.39 -4.19 -16.94
CA VAL A 18 -10.61 -2.82 -16.42
C VAL A 18 -10.97 -2.84 -14.92
N LYS A 19 -11.59 -3.92 -14.43
CA LYS A 19 -11.96 -4.10 -13.02
C LYS A 19 -11.01 -5.11 -12.37
N ALA A 20 -9.74 -4.74 -12.29
CA ALA A 20 -8.80 -5.46 -11.45
C ALA A 20 -9.34 -5.56 -10.02
N GLU A 21 -9.14 -6.71 -9.37
CA GLU A 21 -9.53 -6.93 -7.99
C GLU A 21 -8.65 -6.08 -7.08
N TYR A 22 -9.24 -5.04 -6.48
CA TYR A 22 -8.51 -4.09 -5.63
C TYR A 22 -8.18 -4.66 -4.24
N GLN A 23 -8.85 -5.75 -3.85
CA GLN A 23 -8.59 -6.42 -2.59
C GLN A 23 -7.61 -7.55 -2.80
N ARG A 24 -6.32 -7.26 -2.56
CA ARG A 24 -5.39 -8.34 -2.24
C ARG A 24 -5.89 -9.00 -0.94
N PRO A 25 -5.86 -10.34 -0.83
CA PRO A 25 -6.10 -10.98 0.44
C PRO A 25 -5.13 -10.39 1.46
N ALA A 26 -5.64 -9.99 2.62
CA ALA A 26 -4.80 -9.50 3.69
C ALA A 26 -3.81 -10.61 4.06
N GLY A 27 -2.53 -10.36 3.79
CA GLY A 27 -1.45 -11.27 4.15
C GLY A 27 -1.07 -11.13 5.62
N LEU A 28 -0.36 -12.13 6.13
CA LEU A 28 0.32 -12.00 7.42
C LEU A 28 1.41 -10.92 7.29
N LEU A 29 1.44 -9.99 8.24
CA LEU A 29 2.57 -9.06 8.36
C LEU A 29 3.84 -9.88 8.61
N GLN A 30 4.93 -9.54 7.93
CA GLN A 30 6.25 -10.11 8.18
C GLN A 30 7.05 -9.11 9.02
N PRO A 31 7.00 -9.20 10.36
CA PRO A 31 7.75 -8.28 11.21
C PRO A 31 9.26 -8.51 11.05
N LEU A 32 10.03 -7.43 11.21
CA LEU A 32 11.49 -7.52 11.29
C LEU A 32 11.90 -8.22 12.59
N PRO A 33 13.04 -8.95 12.60
CA PRO A 33 13.56 -9.53 13.83
C PRO A 33 13.89 -8.43 14.85
N ILE A 34 13.75 -8.75 16.14
CA ILE A 34 14.07 -7.83 17.24
C ILE A 34 15.60 -7.61 17.24
N PRO A 35 16.11 -6.36 17.29
CA PRO A 35 17.54 -6.10 17.44
C PRO A 35 18.04 -6.57 18.81
N GLU A 36 19.24 -7.15 18.87
CA GLU A 36 19.79 -7.74 20.10
C GLU A 36 20.52 -6.71 20.98
N TRP A 37 20.91 -5.57 20.41
CA TRP A 37 21.68 -4.55 21.10
C TRP A 37 21.34 -3.13 20.63
N LYS A 38 21.83 -2.14 21.38
CA LYS A 38 21.71 -0.73 20.98
C LYS A 38 22.39 -0.50 19.63
N TRP A 39 21.72 0.24 18.75
CA TRP A 39 22.19 0.64 17.42
C TRP A 39 22.40 -0.51 16.41
N ASP A 40 21.95 -1.72 16.72
CA ASP A 40 22.02 -2.88 15.84
C ASP A 40 21.17 -2.72 14.57
N LYS A 41 20.06 -1.96 14.68
CA LYS A 41 19.23 -1.54 13.55
C LYS A 41 18.87 -0.07 13.66
N ILE A 42 19.15 0.68 12.58
CA ILE A 42 18.78 2.09 12.44
C ILE A 42 18.00 2.21 11.13
N THR A 43 16.78 2.71 11.21
CA THR A 43 15.96 3.04 10.06
C THR A 43 15.84 4.55 9.95
N MET A 44 15.93 5.09 8.74
CA MET A 44 15.76 6.51 8.47
C MET A 44 14.74 6.68 7.35
N ASP A 45 13.89 7.68 7.48
CA ASP A 45 12.91 8.07 6.48
C ASP A 45 12.94 9.59 6.30
N PHE A 46 12.57 10.07 5.11
CA PHE A 46 12.56 11.48 4.77
C PHE A 46 11.12 11.96 4.62
N VAL A 47 10.75 12.96 5.41
CA VAL A 47 9.49 13.67 5.24
C VAL A 47 9.74 14.88 4.35
N THR A 48 9.08 14.94 3.20
CA THR A 48 9.15 16.09 2.29
C THR A 48 7.89 16.93 2.34
N SER A 49 7.93 18.12 1.73
CA SER A 49 6.77 19.01 1.56
C SER A 49 6.24 19.64 2.86
N LEU A 50 7.13 19.85 3.83
CA LEU A 50 6.83 20.63 5.02
C LEU A 50 6.79 22.14 4.71
N PRO A 51 5.99 22.92 5.45
CA PRO A 51 6.03 24.38 5.33
C PRO A 51 7.42 24.93 5.61
N LYS A 52 7.85 25.92 4.83
CA LYS A 52 9.13 26.58 5.06
C LYS A 52 9.16 27.26 6.43
N THR A 53 10.33 27.20 7.06
CA THR A 53 10.59 27.94 8.30
C THR A 53 10.49 29.46 8.05
N LEU A 54 10.34 30.25 9.12
CA LEU A 54 10.30 31.72 9.02
C LEU A 54 11.56 32.32 8.36
N ARG A 55 12.70 31.63 8.47
CA ARG A 55 13.96 32.00 7.83
C ARG A 55 14.06 31.53 6.37
N LYS A 56 12.97 30.99 5.81
CA LYS A 56 12.86 30.41 4.46
C LYS A 56 13.72 29.17 4.21
N ASN A 57 14.18 28.49 5.27
CA ASN A 57 14.84 27.20 5.13
C ASN A 57 13.77 26.11 4.92
N ASP A 58 14.12 25.11 4.12
CA ASP A 58 13.39 23.85 4.10
C ASP A 58 13.46 23.23 5.51
N ALA A 59 12.36 22.61 5.92
CA ALA A 59 12.22 21.99 7.23
C ALA A 59 12.68 20.54 7.20
#